data_AF-A0A4R7E125-F1
#
_entry.id   AF-A0A4R7E125-F1
#
_cell.length_a   1.000
_cell.length_b   1.000
_cell.length_c   1.000
_cell.angle_alpha   90.00
_cell.angle_beta   90.00
_cell.angle_gamma   90.00
#
_symmetry.space_group_name_H-M   'P 1'
#
loop_
_entity.id
_entity.type
_entity.pdbx_description
1 polymer ?
#
loop_
_entity_poly.entity_id
_entity_poly.type
_entity_poly.pdbx_seq_one_letter_code
_entity_poly.pdbx_strand_id
1 'polypeptide(L)' 'MLFEVPAAVKEVYQGFGLDIAEYNGLDEWILPVPAVYIINQEGKIEFVDLNVDYTVRTEPQTIIDNL' A
#
# COMPACT_ATOMS: atom_id res chain seq x y z
N MET A 1 -2.84 4.30 6.80
CA MET A 1 -3.46 5.39 6.01
C MET A 1 -4.08 4.77 4.77
N LEU A 2 -5.25 5.27 4.37
CA LEU A 2 -5.98 4.84 3.18
C LEU A 2 -5.99 6.02 2.21
N PHE A 3 -5.91 5.75 0.91
CA PHE A 3 -6.05 6.77 -0.11
C PHE A 3 -7.20 6.42 -1.04
N GLU A 4 -7.92 7.45 -1.49
CA GLU A 4 -8.98 7.30 -2.47
C GLU A 4 -8.38 7.01 -3.84
N VAL A 5 -8.89 5.98 -4.51
CA VAL A 5 -8.41 5.59 -5.83
C VAL A 5 -8.84 6.65 -6.85
N PRO A 6 -7.90 7.23 -7.62
CA PRO A 6 -8.23 8.20 -8.65
C PRO A 6 -9.23 7.64 -9.67
N ALA A 7 -10.17 8.45 -10.14
CA ALA A 7 -11.24 8.03 -11.05
C ALA A 7 -10.71 7.30 -12.30
N ALA A 8 -9.60 7.76 -12.90
CA ALA A 8 -8.99 7.11 -14.05
C ALA A 8 -8.51 5.67 -13.76
N VAL A 9 -8.00 5.42 -12.56
CA VAL A 9 -7.58 4.06 -12.13
C VAL A 9 -8.80 3.18 -11.88
N LYS A 10 -9.85 3.73 -11.25
CA LYS A 10 -11.13 3.06 -11.05
C LYS A 10 -11.74 2.60 -12.37
N GLU A 11 -11.79 3.47 -13.39
CA GLU A 11 -12.30 3.13 -14.72
C GLU A 11 -11.52 1.98 -15.37
N VAL A 12 -10.18 2.01 -15.28
CA VAL A 12 -9.33 0.91 -15.79
C VAL A 12 -9.63 -0.41 -15.08
N TYR A 13 -9.75 -0.40 -13.76
CA TYR A 13 -10.00 -1.61 -12.96
C TYR A 13 -11.40 -2.18 -13.24
N GLN A 14 -12.41 -1.33 -13.35
CA GLN A 14 -13.75 -1.74 -13.77
C GLN A 14 -13.75 -2.32 -15.19
N GLY A 15 -12.91 -1.79 -16.09
CA GLY A 15 -12.69 -2.36 -17.43
C GLY A 15 -12.12 -3.79 -17.41
N PHE A 16 -11.42 -4.17 -16.34
CA PHE A 16 -10.97 -5.54 -16.08
C PHE A 16 -11.99 -6.40 -15.33
N GLY A 17 -13.19 -5.86 -15.03
CA GLY A 17 -14.21 -6.53 -14.23
C GLY A 17 -13.87 -6.59 -12.74
N LEU A 18 -12.98 -5.72 -12.25
CA LEU A 18 -12.56 -5.66 -10.85
C LEU A 18 -13.30 -4.53 -10.12
N ASP A 19 -14.06 -4.87 -9.07
CA ASP A 19 -14.62 -3.91 -8.12
C ASP A 19 -13.95 -4.04 -6.75
N ILE A 20 -12.93 -3.22 -6.50
CA ILE A 20 -12.14 -3.32 -5.27
C ILE A 20 -12.94 -2.94 -4.02
N ALA A 21 -13.98 -2.12 -4.15
CA ALA A 21 -14.80 -1.73 -3.01
C ALA A 21 -15.59 -2.96 -2.54
N GLU A 22 -16.22 -3.68 -3.47
CA GLU A 22 -16.88 -4.96 -3.19
C GLU A 22 -15.90 -5.99 -2.60
N TYR A 23 -14.70 -6.16 -3.18
CA TYR A 23 -13.69 -7.08 -2.66
C TYR A 23 -13.21 -6.72 -1.25
N ASN A 24 -13.10 -5.44 -0.94
CA ASN A 24 -12.70 -4.96 0.38
C ASN A 24 -13.86 -4.95 1.39
N GLY A 25 -15.09 -5.27 0.95
CA GLY A 25 -16.29 -5.22 1.80
C GLY A 25 -16.66 -3.82 2.26
N LEU A 26 -16.33 -2.81 1.46
CA LEU A 26 -16.56 -1.40 1.74
C LEU A 26 -17.35 -0.75 0.60
N ASP A 27 -18.09 0.31 0.91
CA ASP A 27 -18.77 1.12 -0.11
C ASP A 27 -17.81 2.15 -0.77
N GLU A 28 -16.55 2.17 -0.34
CA GLU A 28 -15.54 3.16 -0.73
C GLU A 28 -14.43 2.55 -1.59
N TRP A 29 -14.04 3.27 -2.65
CA TRP A 29 -12.91 2.91 -3.52
C TRP A 29 -11.59 3.40 -2.92
N ILE A 30 -11.12 2.66 -1.91
CA ILE A 30 -9.91 3.00 -1.16
C ILE A 30 -8.89 1.88 -1.21
N LEU A 31 -7.62 2.25 -1.19
CA LEU A 31 -6.50 1.32 -1.09
C LEU A 31 -5.61 1.69 0.10
N PRO A 32 -4.98 0.68 0.74
CA PRO A 32 -3.97 0.95 1.75
C PRO A 32 -2.74 1.58 1.11
N VAL A 33 -2.19 2.59 1.78
CA VAL A 33 -0.86 3.11 1.45
C VAL A 33 0.16 2.00 1.73
N PRO A 34 1.02 1.64 0.76
CA PRO A 34 2.05 0.62 0.98
C PRO A 34 3.05 1.12 2.03
N ALA A 35 3.51 0.20 2.87
CA ALA A 35 4.48 0.49 3.90
C ALA A 35 5.43 -0.70 4.10
N VAL A 36 6.66 -0.37 4.49
CA VAL A 36 7.70 -1.34 4.86
C VAL A 36 8.03 -1.13 6.34
N TYR A 37 8.04 -2.23 7.10
CA TYR A 37 8.43 -2.23 8.51
C TYR A 37 9.51 -3.30 8.73
N ILE A 38 10.53 -2.96 9.49
CA ILE A 38 11.47 -3.94 10.07
C ILE A 38 11.14 -4.04 11.56
N ILE A 39 10.79 -5.25 12.01
CA ILE A 39 10.35 -5.52 13.37
C ILE A 39 11.32 -6.51 13.99
N ASN A 40 11.92 -6.14 15.11
CA ASN A 40 12.86 -7.01 15.83
C ASN A 40 12.14 -8.14 16.58
N GLN A 41 12.90 -9.07 17.16
CA GLN A 41 12.35 -10.24 17.87
C GLN A 41 11.58 -9.89 19.15
N GLU A 42 11.77 -8.70 19.72
CA GLU A 42 11.00 -8.20 20.86
C GLU A 42 9.67 -7.53 20.42
N GLY A 43 9.40 -7.49 19.11
CA GLY A 43 8.21 -6.85 18.55
C GLY A 43 8.32 -5.33 18.43
N LYS A 44 9.53 -4.75 18.49
CA LYS A 44 9.73 -3.30 18.29
C LYS A 44 10.02 -2.99 16.82
N ILE A 45 9.50 -1.86 16.36
CA ILE A 45 9.75 -1.33 15.01
C ILE A 45 11.12 -0.64 15.01
N GLU A 46 12.03 -1.12 14.19
CA GLU A 46 13.38 -0.55 14.00
C GLU A 46 13.45 0.33 12.74
N PHE A 47 12.58 0.08 11.76
CA PHE A 47 12.49 0.86 10.53
C PHE A 47 11.04 0.96 10.08
N VAL A 48 10.68 2.13 9.54
CA VAL A 48 9.40 2.36 8.87
C VAL A 48 9.62 3.25 7.65
N ASP A 49 9.05 2.85 6.53
CA ASP A 49 8.93 3.68 5.33
C ASP A 49 7.53 3.56 4.76
N LEU A 50 6.93 4.69 4.40
CA LEU A 50 5.60 4.78 3.82
C LEU A 50 5.54 5.96 2.84
N ASN A 51 4.93 5.73 1.69
CA ASN A 51 4.77 6.78 0.68
C ASN A 51 3.34 6.80 0.12
N VAL A 52 2.71 7.97 0.12
CA VAL A 52 1.37 8.19 -0.43
C VAL A 52 1.32 7.94 -1.94
N ASP A 53 2.43 8.19 -2.64
CA ASP A 53 2.61 7.73 -4.01
C ASP A 53 3.00 6.25 -3.98
N TYR A 54 2.03 5.39 -4.27
CA TYR A 54 2.21 3.93 -4.25
C TYR A 54 3.23 3.40 -5.27
N THR A 55 3.65 4.24 -6.23
CA THR A 55 4.70 3.91 -7.20
C THR A 55 6.10 4.10 -6.64
N VAL A 56 6.24 4.89 -5.56
CA VAL A 56 7.49 5.04 -4.82
C VAL A 56 7.58 3.94 -3.77
N ARG A 57 8.65 3.14 -3.84
CA ARG A 57 8.88 2.00 -2.96
C ARG A 57 10.27 2.06 -2.35
N THR A 58 10.40 1.50 -1.15
CA THR A 58 11.71 1.29 -0.51
C THR A 58 12.57 0.38 -1.40
N GLU A 59 13.79 0.83 -1.72
CA GLU A 59 14.75 0.02 -2.46
C GLU A 59 15.12 -1.25 -1.66
N PRO A 60 15.15 -2.44 -2.30
CA PRO A 60 15.45 -3.68 -1.57
C PRO A 60 16.76 -3.64 -0.79
N GLN A 61 17.79 -2.98 -1.32
CA GLN A 61 19.08 -2.85 -0.64
C GLN A 61 18.95 -2.02 0.65
N THR A 62 18.11 -0.98 0.67
CA THR A 62 17.82 -0.21 1.88
C THR A 62 17.22 -1.10 2.97
N ILE A 63 16.38 -2.07 2.60
CA ILE A 63 15.84 -3.04 3.57
C ILE A 63 16.98 -3.89 4.14
N ILE A 64 17.85 -4.45 3.28
CA ILE A 64 18.98 -5.30 3.69
C ILE A 64 19.97 -4.54 4.59
N ASP A 65 20.22 -3.26 4.30
CA ASP A 65 21.14 -2.42 5.08
C ASP A 65 20.59 -2.04 6.47
N ASN A 66 19.27 -2.21 6.70
CA ASN A 66 18.59 -1.93 7.97
C ASN A 66 18.15 -3.21 8.73
N LEU A 67 18.61 -4.40 8.31
CA LEU A 67 18.46 -5.67 9.05
C LEU A 67 19.49 -5.78 10.18
#